data_AF-A0AAW6L8M9-F1
#
_entry.id   AF-A0AAW6L8M9-F1
#
_cell.length_a   1.000
_cell.length_b   1.000
_cell.length_c   1.000
_cell.angle_alpha   90.00
_cell.angle_beta   90.00
_cell.angle_gamma   90.00
#
_symmetry.space_group_name_H-M   'P 1'
#
loop_
_entity.id
_entity.type
_entity.pdbx_description
1 polymer ?
#
loop_
_entity_poly.entity_id
_entity_poly.type
_entity_poly.pdbx_seq_one_letter_code
_entity_poly.pdbx_strand_id
1 'polypeptide(L)'
;MTYAASGGKRIGESGVQELADSIRAIAHDCGYPGEVGNADLIRFDRVAAEEIHRTMQITSVEAAHRGVWNFLAIVAMPDITRWRFPGENIERWIATDLTRHVFARLWWQAMTFATVVDGVADYSLLRKLSESDLNQITERRSIAGVTPLARSIARILIEGGGQRKVLRDAVPRLRRLMAFIDFSILSDEQLDDRVRAIFREVSLEVIQ
;
A
#
# COMPACT_ATOMS: atom_id res chain seq x y z
N MET A 1 -13.46 1.32 30.63
CA MET A 1 -13.24 1.16 29.18
C MET A 1 -13.18 -0.32 28.88
N THR A 2 -14.21 -0.86 28.24
CA THR A 2 -14.30 -2.28 27.91
C THR A 2 -13.77 -2.43 26.48
N TYR A 3 -12.57 -2.98 26.34
CA TYR A 3 -12.03 -3.32 25.02
C TYR A 3 -12.82 -4.53 24.50
N ALA A 4 -13.28 -4.46 23.26
CA ALA A 4 -13.82 -5.64 22.59
C ALA A 4 -12.76 -6.75 22.59
N ALA A 5 -13.17 -8.01 22.67
CA ALA A 5 -12.28 -9.15 22.51
C ALA A 5 -11.83 -9.23 21.04
N SER A 6 -10.93 -8.35 20.61
CA SER A 6 -10.15 -8.55 19.39
C SER A 6 -9.17 -9.67 19.68
N GLY A 7 -9.33 -10.82 19.01
CA GLY A 7 -8.43 -11.97 19.09
C GLY A 7 -7.02 -11.70 18.51
N GLY A 8 -6.51 -10.49 18.65
CA GLY A 8 -5.15 -10.10 18.27
C GLY A 8 -4.17 -10.43 19.40
N LYS A 9 -3.01 -10.98 19.05
CA LYS A 9 -1.90 -11.17 20.00
C LYS A 9 -1.43 -9.79 20.46
N ARG A 10 -1.52 -9.51 21.76
CA ARG A 10 -0.98 -8.27 22.32
C ARG A 10 0.52 -8.20 22.03
N ILE A 11 0.92 -7.26 21.18
CA ILE A 11 2.34 -6.95 20.97
C ILE A 11 2.82 -6.21 22.22
N GLY A 12 3.74 -6.82 22.96
CA GLY A 12 4.43 -6.18 24.08
C GLY A 12 5.44 -5.15 23.59
N GLU A 13 6.03 -4.38 24.51
CA GLU A 13 7.04 -3.36 24.19
C GLU A 13 8.21 -3.92 23.36
N SER A 14 8.60 -5.18 23.60
CA SER A 14 9.65 -5.86 22.84
C SER A 14 9.34 -5.95 21.34
N GLY A 15 8.09 -6.25 20.96
CA GLY A 15 7.74 -6.40 19.55
C GLY A 15 7.67 -5.06 18.79
N VAL A 16 7.35 -3.96 19.50
CA VAL A 16 7.45 -2.61 18.91
C VAL A 16 8.91 -2.24 18.68
N GLN A 17 9.78 -2.55 19.65
CA GLN A 17 11.21 -2.28 19.53
C GLN A 17 11.84 -3.09 18.39
N GLU A 18 11.52 -4.38 18.28
CA GLU A 18 11.97 -5.25 17.18
C GLU A 18 11.56 -4.69 15.80
N LEU A 19 10.31 -4.25 15.65
CA LEU A 19 9.86 -3.59 14.44
C LEU A 19 10.67 -2.31 14.18
N ALA A 20 10.83 -1.46 15.18
CA ALA A 20 11.51 -0.18 15.03
C ALA A 20 12.98 -0.36 14.62
N ASP A 21 13.68 -1.33 15.21
CA ASP A 21 15.08 -1.62 14.90
C ASP A 21 15.23 -2.23 13.50
N SER A 22 14.31 -3.10 13.10
CA SER A 22 14.27 -3.65 11.73
C SER A 22 14.09 -2.54 10.68
N ILE A 23 13.17 -1.59 10.92
CA ILE A 23 12.95 -0.46 10.01
C ILE A 23 14.12 0.52 10.01
N ARG A 24 14.79 0.74 11.14
CA ARG A 24 16.04 1.53 11.19
C ARG A 24 17.16 0.87 10.39
N ALA A 25 17.34 -0.45 10.49
CA ALA A 25 18.31 -1.17 9.69
C ALA A 25 18.05 -0.98 8.19
N ILE A 26 16.79 -1.12 7.76
CA ILE A 26 16.38 -0.87 6.36
C ILE A 26 16.65 0.59 5.95
N ALA A 27 16.38 1.55 6.84
CA ALA A 27 16.65 2.96 6.57
C ALA A 27 18.14 3.23 6.37
N HIS A 28 19.00 2.66 7.22
CA HIS A 28 20.45 2.77 7.10
C HIS A 28 20.99 2.11 5.83
N ASP A 29 20.47 0.94 5.45
CA ASP A 29 20.83 0.26 4.19
C ASP A 29 20.43 1.06 2.93
N CYS A 30 19.51 2.01 3.08
CA CYS A 30 19.09 2.95 2.04
C CYS A 30 19.77 4.33 2.16
N GLY A 31 20.72 4.51 3.10
CA GLY A 31 21.55 5.71 3.21
C GLY A 31 21.10 6.75 4.24
N TYR A 32 20.02 6.52 4.99
CA TYR A 32 19.65 7.42 6.09
C TYR A 32 20.65 7.33 7.25
N PRO A 33 20.89 8.41 8.02
CA PRO A 33 20.24 9.73 7.96
C PRO A 33 20.83 10.69 6.91
N GLY A 34 21.72 10.22 6.03
CA GLY A 34 22.33 11.04 4.98
C GLY A 34 21.34 11.46 3.88
N GLU A 35 21.85 12.20 2.90
CA GLU A 35 21.09 12.50 1.69
C GLU A 35 20.92 11.23 0.86
N VAL A 36 19.68 10.96 0.48
CA VAL A 36 19.29 9.75 -0.26
C VAL A 36 18.76 10.12 -1.63
N GLY A 37 19.13 9.35 -2.65
CA GLY A 37 18.62 9.53 -4.00
C GLY A 37 17.18 9.00 -4.16
N ASN A 38 16.52 9.36 -5.26
CA ASN A 38 15.16 8.87 -5.55
C ASN A 38 15.06 7.34 -5.59
N ALA A 39 16.10 6.65 -6.07
CA ALA A 39 16.13 5.18 -6.10
C ALA A 39 16.09 4.58 -4.69
N ASP A 40 16.84 5.16 -3.75
CA ASP A 40 16.88 4.71 -2.35
C ASP A 40 15.60 5.04 -1.59
N LEU A 41 14.94 6.17 -1.89
CA LEU A 41 13.61 6.48 -1.37
C LEU A 41 12.59 5.39 -1.75
N ILE A 42 12.59 4.99 -3.02
CA ILE A 42 11.69 3.95 -3.54
C ILE A 42 12.03 2.61 -2.92
N ARG A 43 13.33 2.27 -2.83
CA ARG A 43 13.81 1.03 -2.21
C ARG A 43 13.38 0.95 -0.75
N PHE A 44 13.59 2.02 0.02
CA PHE A 44 13.16 2.11 1.41
C PHE A 44 11.66 1.83 1.54
N ASP A 45 10.81 2.53 0.78
CA ASP A 45 9.36 2.36 0.87
C ASP A 45 8.94 0.93 0.56
N ARG A 46 9.54 0.28 -0.45
CA ARG A 46 9.21 -1.10 -0.82
C ARG A 46 9.61 -2.09 0.27
N VAL A 47 10.85 -2.04 0.73
CA VAL A 47 11.35 -2.99 1.73
C VAL A 47 10.65 -2.76 3.08
N ALA A 48 10.46 -1.51 3.50
CA ALA A 48 9.77 -1.16 4.73
C ALA A 48 8.29 -1.58 4.70
N ALA A 49 7.59 -1.45 3.56
CA ALA A 49 6.20 -1.92 3.46
C ALA A 49 6.06 -3.42 3.72
N GLU A 50 6.95 -4.23 3.14
CA GLU A 50 6.95 -5.68 3.33
C GLU A 50 7.29 -6.05 4.78
N GLU A 51 8.32 -5.42 5.36
CA GLU A 51 8.73 -5.64 6.74
C GLU A 51 7.62 -5.26 7.72
N ILE A 52 7.04 -4.07 7.58
CA ILE A 52 5.94 -3.57 8.42
C ILE A 52 4.76 -4.55 8.39
N HIS A 53 4.33 -4.99 7.20
CA HIS A 53 3.20 -5.90 7.09
C HIS A 53 3.49 -7.29 7.66
N ARG A 54 4.65 -7.85 7.34
CA ARG A 54 5.08 -9.18 7.83
C ARG A 54 5.26 -9.23 9.34
N THR A 55 5.81 -8.18 9.94
CA THR A 55 6.17 -8.13 11.35
C THR A 55 4.98 -7.77 12.24
N MET A 56 4.11 -6.83 11.81
CA MET A 56 2.98 -6.40 12.63
C MET A 56 1.88 -7.47 12.76
N GLN A 57 1.60 -8.24 11.71
CA GLN A 57 0.56 -9.27 11.67
C GLN A 57 -0.81 -8.84 12.26
N ILE A 58 -1.14 -7.56 12.16
CA ILE A 58 -2.41 -7.01 12.62
C ILE A 58 -3.50 -7.20 11.56
N THR A 59 -4.76 -7.20 11.99
CA THR A 59 -5.94 -7.23 11.11
C THR A 59 -6.17 -5.87 10.44
N SER A 60 -6.95 -5.85 9.36
CA SER A 60 -7.38 -4.60 8.71
C SER A 60 -8.22 -3.70 9.64
N VAL A 61 -8.93 -4.28 10.61
CA VAL A 61 -9.69 -3.56 11.63
C VAL A 61 -8.77 -2.83 12.60
N GLU A 62 -7.73 -3.51 13.10
CA GLU A 62 -6.71 -2.90 13.97
C GLU A 62 -5.91 -1.84 13.20
N ALA A 63 -5.53 -2.14 11.95
CA ALA A 63 -4.84 -1.21 11.04
C ALA A 63 -5.68 0.02 10.67
N ALA A 64 -7.00 -0.02 10.81
CA ALA A 64 -7.85 1.16 10.59
C ALA A 64 -7.74 2.16 11.76
N HIS A 65 -7.24 1.73 12.93
CA HIS A 65 -7.13 2.56 14.10
C HIS A 65 -5.94 3.53 14.00
N ARG A 66 -6.25 4.82 13.81
CA ARG A 66 -5.25 5.91 13.63
C ARG A 66 -4.19 5.97 14.73
N GLY A 67 -4.56 5.59 15.96
CA GLY A 67 -3.65 5.58 17.10
C GLY A 67 -2.42 4.67 16.92
N VAL A 68 -2.57 3.56 16.18
CA VAL A 68 -1.44 2.66 15.87
C VAL A 68 -0.37 3.42 15.10
N TRP A 69 -0.78 4.13 14.06
CA TRP A 69 0.11 4.85 13.16
C TRP A 69 0.73 6.09 13.81
N ASN A 70 -0.07 6.86 14.54
CA ASN A 70 0.42 8.01 15.30
C ASN A 70 1.47 7.59 16.32
N PHE A 71 1.25 6.47 17.03
CA PHE A 71 2.23 5.95 17.97
C PHE A 71 3.55 5.57 17.27
N LEU A 72 3.47 4.89 16.12
CA LEU A 72 4.68 4.55 15.36
C LEU A 72 5.44 5.79 14.88
N ALA A 73 4.75 6.81 14.34
CA ALA A 73 5.38 8.00 13.78
C ALA A 73 5.88 9.00 14.84
N ILE A 74 5.23 9.10 15.99
CA ILE A 74 5.54 10.14 16.99
C ILE A 74 6.39 9.58 18.13
N VAL A 75 6.17 8.32 18.51
CA VAL A 75 6.79 7.71 19.70
C VAL A 75 7.86 6.69 19.32
N ALA A 76 7.51 5.68 18.50
CA ALA A 76 8.43 4.56 18.27
C ALA A 76 9.55 4.88 17.25
N MET A 77 9.22 5.61 16.18
CA MET A 77 10.11 5.90 15.04
C MET A 77 9.99 7.34 14.52
N PRO A 78 10.10 8.38 15.37
CA PRO A 78 10.07 9.77 14.92
C PRO A 78 11.26 10.14 14.02
N ASP A 79 12.40 9.51 14.24
CA ASP A 79 13.60 9.59 13.42
C ASP A 79 13.34 9.19 11.97
N ILE A 80 12.75 8.00 11.76
CA ILE A 80 12.43 7.49 10.42
C ILE A 80 11.44 8.42 9.69
N THR A 81 10.43 8.90 10.41
CA THR A 81 9.44 9.83 9.85
C THR A 81 10.12 11.12 9.37
N ARG A 82 11.02 11.68 10.20
CA ARG A 82 11.76 12.90 9.89
C ARG A 82 12.76 12.73 8.75
N TRP A 83 13.41 11.59 8.67
CA TRP A 83 14.37 11.26 7.60
C TRP A 83 13.65 11.08 6.27
N ARG A 84 12.57 10.31 6.23
CA ARG A 84 11.83 10.00 4.99
C ARG A 84 11.09 11.21 4.42
N PHE A 85 10.61 12.10 5.27
CA PHE A 85 9.88 13.30 4.88
C PHE A 85 10.47 14.53 5.57
N PRO A 86 11.59 15.06 5.05
CA PRO A 86 12.22 16.24 5.62
C PRO A 86 11.40 17.49 5.27
N GLY A 87 10.49 17.87 6.16
CA GLY A 87 9.65 19.05 5.99
C GLY A 87 8.45 19.07 6.95
N GLU A 88 7.66 20.13 6.85
CA GLU A 88 6.52 20.40 7.74
C GLU A 88 5.20 19.83 7.21
N ASN A 89 5.23 18.61 6.65
CA ASN A 89 4.00 17.95 6.21
C ASN A 89 3.39 17.12 7.35
N ILE A 90 2.44 17.72 8.08
CA ILE A 90 1.76 17.09 9.20
C ILE A 90 1.04 15.78 8.84
N GLU A 91 0.58 15.60 7.60
CA GLU A 91 -0.10 14.37 7.16
C GLU A 91 0.85 13.16 7.14
N ARG A 92 2.17 13.38 7.12
CA ARG A 92 3.17 12.31 7.21
C ARG A 92 3.35 11.80 8.64
N TRP A 93 3.04 12.64 9.64
CA TRP A 93 3.22 12.37 11.06
C TRP A 93 1.92 11.97 11.76
N ILE A 94 0.82 12.63 11.41
CA ILE A 94 -0.49 12.44 12.03
C ILE A 94 -1.40 11.76 11.02
N ALA A 95 -1.98 10.63 11.42
CA ALA A 95 -2.84 9.75 10.62
C ALA A 95 -4.24 10.35 10.40
N THR A 96 -4.31 11.61 9.94
CA THR A 96 -5.52 12.27 9.45
C THR A 96 -6.03 11.59 8.18
N ASP A 97 -5.11 11.17 7.32
CA ASP A 97 -5.31 10.34 6.13
C ASP A 97 -4.31 9.17 6.10
N LEU A 98 -4.83 7.94 6.19
CA LEU A 98 -4.02 6.72 6.19
C LEU A 98 -3.29 6.47 4.87
N THR A 99 -3.77 7.04 3.77
CA THR A 99 -3.12 6.91 2.44
C THR A 99 -1.87 7.79 2.32
N ARG A 100 -1.72 8.77 3.22
CA ARG A 100 -0.62 9.75 3.20
C ARG A 100 0.35 9.58 4.37
N HIS A 101 -0.11 9.05 5.49
CA HIS A 101 0.74 8.81 6.65
C HIS A 101 1.91 7.86 6.34
N VAL A 102 3.11 8.16 6.88
CA VAL A 102 4.39 7.48 6.55
C VAL A 102 4.30 5.96 6.62
N PHE A 103 3.82 5.40 7.74
CA PHE A 103 3.75 3.94 7.95
C PHE A 103 2.44 3.31 7.49
N ALA A 104 1.31 3.94 7.79
CA ALA A 104 -0.01 3.44 7.39
C ALA A 104 -0.07 3.14 5.89
N ARG A 105 0.39 4.07 5.03
CA ARG A 105 0.33 3.85 3.58
C ARG A 105 1.12 2.60 3.17
N LEU A 106 2.26 2.34 3.81
CA LEU A 106 3.14 1.23 3.49
C LEU A 106 2.48 -0.09 3.89
N TRP A 107 1.90 -0.15 5.10
CA TRP A 107 1.15 -1.32 5.55
C TRP A 107 -0.05 -1.61 4.65
N TRP A 108 -0.85 -0.60 4.31
CA TRP A 108 -2.04 -0.77 3.45
C TRP A 108 -1.66 -1.15 2.02
N GLN A 109 -0.58 -0.61 1.46
CA GLN A 109 -0.04 -1.03 0.17
C GLN A 109 0.38 -2.50 0.21
N ALA A 110 1.15 -2.90 1.22
CA ALA A 110 1.58 -4.28 1.39
C ALA A 110 0.38 -5.23 1.58
N MET A 111 -0.59 -4.92 2.44
CA MET A 111 -1.78 -5.74 2.62
C MET A 111 -2.58 -5.88 1.31
N THR A 112 -2.76 -4.77 0.59
CA THR A 112 -3.55 -4.76 -0.66
C THR A 112 -2.91 -5.64 -1.73
N PHE A 113 -1.58 -5.57 -1.89
CA PHE A 113 -0.89 -6.23 -3.01
C PHE A 113 -0.17 -7.53 -2.64
N ALA A 114 -0.11 -7.90 -1.35
CA ALA A 114 0.39 -9.21 -0.94
C ALA A 114 -0.57 -10.31 -1.37
N THR A 115 -0.05 -11.36 -2.00
CA THR A 115 -0.78 -12.61 -2.23
C THR A 115 -0.27 -13.68 -1.27
N VAL A 116 -0.91 -14.84 -1.24
CA VAL A 116 -0.44 -15.98 -0.44
C VAL A 116 -0.05 -17.09 -1.41
N VAL A 117 1.21 -17.53 -1.32
CA VAL A 117 1.76 -18.66 -2.08
C VAL A 117 2.36 -19.62 -1.06
N ASP A 118 1.90 -20.87 -1.04
CA ASP A 118 2.36 -21.90 -0.11
C ASP A 118 2.32 -21.48 1.38
N GLY A 119 1.29 -20.70 1.75
CA GLY A 119 1.11 -20.19 3.12
C GLY A 119 2.01 -19.01 3.51
N VAL A 120 2.81 -18.50 2.57
CA VAL A 120 3.71 -17.36 2.77
C VAL A 120 3.21 -16.15 1.98
N ALA A 121 3.32 -14.96 2.57
CA ALA A 121 3.00 -13.72 1.88
C ALA A 121 4.00 -13.44 0.76
N ASP A 122 3.50 -13.33 -0.48
CA ASP A 122 4.26 -12.92 -1.65
C ASP A 122 3.96 -11.44 -1.98
N TYR A 123 5.01 -10.62 -2.02
CA TYR A 123 4.93 -9.19 -2.32
C TYR A 123 5.35 -8.87 -3.76
N SER A 124 5.50 -9.87 -4.63
CA SER A 124 5.97 -9.68 -6.00
C SER A 124 5.14 -8.68 -6.80
N LEU A 125 3.83 -8.59 -6.54
CA LEU A 125 2.97 -7.60 -7.16
C LEU A 125 3.30 -6.17 -6.70
N LEU A 126 3.47 -5.97 -5.38
CA LEU A 126 3.87 -4.68 -4.79
C LEU A 126 5.21 -4.19 -5.37
N ARG A 127 6.19 -5.09 -5.46
CA ARG A 127 7.56 -4.76 -5.93
C ARG A 127 7.59 -4.22 -7.36
N LYS A 128 6.65 -4.64 -8.20
CA LYS A 128 6.59 -4.26 -9.63
C LYS A 128 5.86 -2.93 -9.87
N LEU A 129 5.12 -2.40 -8.90
CA LEU A 129 4.37 -1.15 -9.05
C LEU A 129 5.24 0.06 -8.74
N SER A 130 5.11 1.14 -9.51
CA SER A 130 5.72 2.43 -9.16
C SER A 130 4.91 3.14 -8.07
N GLU A 131 5.50 4.13 -7.40
CA GLU A 131 4.76 4.95 -6.41
C GLU A 131 3.55 5.66 -7.04
N SER A 132 3.66 6.09 -8.30
CA SER A 132 2.54 6.70 -8.99
C SER A 132 1.39 5.73 -9.24
N ASP A 133 1.70 4.46 -9.54
CA ASP A 133 0.67 3.43 -9.75
C ASP A 133 -0.04 3.10 -8.44
N LEU A 134 0.74 2.93 -7.37
CA LEU A 134 0.21 2.73 -6.03
C LEU A 134 -0.71 3.87 -5.61
N ASN A 135 -0.30 5.13 -5.78
CA ASN A 135 -1.15 6.27 -5.42
C ASN A 135 -2.45 6.29 -6.24
N GLN A 136 -2.38 6.02 -7.56
CA GLN A 136 -3.57 5.99 -8.41
C GLN A 136 -4.58 4.91 -7.99
N ILE A 137 -4.12 3.76 -7.49
CA ILE A 137 -4.99 2.67 -7.04
C ILE A 137 -5.45 2.89 -5.60
N THR A 138 -4.52 3.15 -4.68
CA THR A 138 -4.77 3.15 -3.22
C THR A 138 -5.45 4.41 -2.69
N GLU A 139 -5.25 5.58 -3.32
CA GLU A 139 -5.99 6.80 -2.93
C GLU A 139 -7.47 6.74 -3.37
N ARG A 140 -7.83 5.76 -4.21
CA ARG A 140 -9.20 5.57 -4.69
C ARG A 140 -9.89 4.54 -3.81
N ARG A 141 -10.47 4.99 -2.70
CA ARG A 141 -11.12 4.09 -1.71
C ARG A 141 -12.09 3.07 -2.29
N SER A 142 -12.84 3.42 -3.34
CA SER A 142 -13.75 2.48 -4.00
C SER A 142 -13.01 1.31 -4.66
N ILE A 143 -11.83 1.54 -5.22
CA ILE A 143 -10.99 0.48 -5.80
C ILE A 143 -10.21 -0.24 -4.70
N ALA A 144 -9.52 0.50 -3.84
CA ALA A 144 -8.72 -0.08 -2.76
C ALA A 144 -9.55 -0.91 -1.76
N GLY A 145 -10.83 -0.57 -1.58
CA GLY A 145 -11.77 -1.33 -0.76
C GLY A 145 -12.18 -2.68 -1.35
N VAL A 146 -11.90 -2.92 -2.63
CA VAL A 146 -12.11 -4.20 -3.31
C VAL A 146 -10.76 -4.78 -3.70
N THR A 147 -10.08 -5.42 -2.74
CA THR A 147 -8.72 -5.93 -2.89
C THR A 147 -8.50 -6.79 -4.15
N PRO A 148 -9.40 -7.73 -4.52
CA PRO A 148 -9.25 -8.49 -5.76
C PRO A 148 -9.18 -7.60 -7.01
N LEU A 149 -10.01 -6.55 -7.08
CA LEU A 149 -9.99 -5.59 -8.18
C LEU A 149 -8.69 -4.78 -8.20
N ALA A 150 -8.21 -4.30 -7.05
CA ALA A 150 -6.94 -3.59 -6.96
C ALA A 150 -5.76 -4.46 -7.48
N ARG A 151 -5.75 -5.75 -7.11
CA ARG A 151 -4.74 -6.71 -7.59
C ARG A 151 -4.86 -6.99 -9.08
N SER A 152 -6.08 -7.14 -9.58
CA SER A 152 -6.35 -7.29 -11.02
C SER A 152 -5.85 -6.10 -11.83
N ILE A 153 -6.15 -4.87 -11.39
CA ILE A 153 -5.62 -3.63 -12.00
C ILE A 153 -4.09 -3.66 -12.05
N ALA A 154 -3.44 -4.05 -10.95
CA ALA A 154 -1.98 -4.13 -10.90
C ALA A 154 -1.43 -5.20 -11.85
N ARG A 155 -2.01 -6.40 -11.91
CA ARG A 155 -1.59 -7.48 -12.83
C ARG A 155 -1.65 -7.01 -14.29
N ILE A 156 -2.80 -6.49 -14.72
CA ILE A 156 -3.01 -6.04 -16.10
C ILE A 156 -2.13 -4.84 -16.46
N LEU A 157 -1.92 -3.91 -15.52
CA LEU A 157 -1.01 -2.79 -15.71
C LEU A 157 0.43 -3.26 -15.97
N ILE A 158 0.90 -4.24 -15.20
CA ILE A 158 2.24 -4.82 -15.33
C ILE A 158 2.36 -5.57 -16.66
N GLU A 159 1.37 -6.40 -17.02
CA GLU A 159 1.30 -7.08 -18.32
C GLU A 159 1.39 -6.09 -19.49
N GLY A 160 0.73 -4.94 -19.37
CA GLY A 160 0.72 -3.88 -20.37
C GLY A 160 1.96 -2.96 -20.36
N GLY A 161 2.99 -3.27 -19.58
CA GLY A 161 4.23 -2.48 -19.53
C GLY A 161 4.15 -1.17 -18.73
N GLY A 162 3.17 -1.02 -17.82
CA GLY A 162 3.13 0.12 -16.89
C GLY A 162 2.67 1.44 -17.50
N GLN A 163 1.78 1.41 -18.49
CA GLN A 163 1.31 2.62 -19.19
C GLN A 163 0.46 3.51 -18.28
N ARG A 164 1.12 4.48 -17.61
CA ARG A 164 0.50 5.38 -16.63
C ARG A 164 -0.72 6.15 -17.15
N LYS A 165 -0.71 6.56 -18.42
CA LYS A 165 -1.85 7.26 -19.03
C LYS A 165 -3.07 6.34 -19.11
N VAL A 166 -2.85 5.08 -19.49
CA VAL A 166 -3.92 4.07 -19.54
C VAL A 166 -4.51 3.83 -18.15
N LEU A 167 -3.68 3.66 -17.12
CA LEU A 167 -4.18 3.51 -15.74
C LEU A 167 -5.06 4.70 -15.32
N ARG A 168 -4.60 5.92 -15.59
CA ARG A 168 -5.28 7.16 -15.21
C ARG A 168 -6.67 7.28 -15.84
N ASP A 169 -6.81 6.86 -17.08
CA ASP A 169 -8.05 6.97 -17.85
C ASP A 169 -8.96 5.74 -17.64
N ALA A 170 -8.39 4.57 -17.34
CA ALA A 170 -9.12 3.34 -17.03
C ALA A 170 -9.78 3.37 -15.64
N VAL A 171 -9.10 3.88 -14.61
CA VAL A 171 -9.61 3.89 -13.22
C VAL A 171 -10.99 4.59 -13.11
N PRO A 172 -11.22 5.79 -13.70
CA PRO A 172 -12.54 6.40 -13.70
C PRO A 172 -13.63 5.55 -14.37
N ARG A 173 -13.31 4.83 -15.46
CA ARG A 173 -14.26 3.95 -16.16
C ARG A 173 -14.63 2.75 -15.31
N LEU A 174 -13.63 2.11 -14.68
CA LEU A 174 -13.85 1.02 -13.73
C LEU A 174 -14.75 1.47 -12.59
N ARG A 175 -14.49 2.64 -11.99
CA ARG A 175 -15.32 3.21 -10.92
C ARG A 175 -16.76 3.49 -11.34
N ARG A 176 -17.01 3.98 -12.55
CA ARG A 176 -18.38 4.20 -13.05
C ARG A 176 -19.16 2.89 -13.09
N LEU A 177 -18.49 1.80 -13.48
CA LEU A 177 -19.11 0.50 -13.63
C LEU A 177 -19.36 -0.20 -12.29
N MET A 178 -18.65 0.20 -11.22
CA MET A 178 -18.94 -0.25 -9.86
C MET A 178 -20.35 0.14 -9.37
N ALA A 179 -20.99 1.13 -10.01
CA ALA A 179 -22.38 1.49 -9.69
C ALA A 179 -23.40 0.43 -10.17
N PHE A 180 -23.00 -0.43 -11.10
CA PHE A 180 -23.87 -1.42 -11.74
C PHE A 180 -23.43 -2.85 -11.48
N ILE A 181 -22.14 -3.04 -11.18
CA ILE A 181 -21.52 -4.35 -11.00
C ILE A 181 -20.81 -4.36 -9.65
N ASP A 182 -21.15 -5.33 -8.82
CA ASP A 182 -20.37 -5.61 -7.63
C ASP A 182 -19.09 -6.36 -8.03
N PHE A 183 -17.95 -5.68 -7.97
CA PHE A 183 -16.65 -6.27 -8.27
C PHE A 183 -16.17 -7.25 -7.21
N SER A 184 -16.74 -7.21 -6.00
CA SER A 184 -16.31 -8.07 -4.90
C SER A 184 -16.73 -9.53 -5.05
N ILE A 185 -17.74 -9.80 -5.89
CA ILE A 185 -18.26 -11.15 -6.13
C ILE A 185 -17.67 -11.83 -7.37
N LEU A 186 -16.89 -11.10 -8.18
CA LEU A 186 -16.28 -11.62 -9.40
C LEU A 186 -15.05 -12.47 -9.10
N SER A 187 -14.83 -13.52 -9.89
CA SER A 187 -13.59 -14.30 -9.83
C SER A 187 -12.39 -13.47 -10.33
N ASP A 188 -11.17 -13.89 -9.96
CA ASP A 188 -9.95 -13.25 -10.46
C ASP A 188 -9.88 -13.20 -12.00
N GLU A 189 -10.35 -14.26 -12.68
CA GLU A 189 -10.42 -14.32 -14.14
C GLU A 189 -11.41 -13.29 -14.71
N GLN A 190 -12.62 -13.21 -14.13
CA GLN A 190 -13.64 -12.25 -14.54
C GLN A 190 -13.18 -10.80 -14.31
N LEU A 191 -12.47 -10.56 -13.20
CA LEU A 191 -11.86 -9.26 -12.90
C LEU A 191 -10.79 -8.91 -13.93
N ASP A 192 -9.88 -9.84 -14.22
CA ASP A 192 -8.78 -9.63 -15.15
C ASP A 192 -9.31 -9.37 -16.56
N ASP A 193 -10.30 -10.13 -17.04
CA ASP A 193 -10.94 -9.90 -18.34
C ASP A 193 -11.60 -8.52 -18.42
N ARG A 194 -12.28 -8.13 -17.35
CA ARG A 194 -12.96 -6.84 -17.29
C ARG A 194 -11.98 -5.68 -17.26
N VAL A 195 -10.92 -5.77 -16.44
CA VAL A 195 -9.87 -4.74 -16.38
C VAL A 195 -9.16 -4.65 -17.73
N ARG A 196 -8.81 -5.79 -18.33
CA ARG A 196 -8.17 -5.88 -19.65
C ARG A 196 -9.02 -5.26 -20.76
N ALA A 197 -10.33 -5.48 -20.76
CA ALA A 197 -11.25 -4.86 -21.71
C ALA A 197 -11.18 -3.32 -21.63
N ILE A 198 -11.30 -2.76 -20.43
CA ILE A 198 -11.24 -1.30 -20.22
C ILE A 198 -9.86 -0.73 -20.59
N PHE A 199 -8.77 -1.42 -20.24
CA PHE A 199 -7.43 -0.99 -20.59
C PHE A 199 -7.24 -0.94 -22.11
N ARG A 200 -7.73 -1.96 -22.83
CA ARG A 200 -7.69 -1.99 -24.31
C ARG A 200 -8.47 -0.84 -24.94
N GLU A 201 -9.69 -0.57 -24.47
CA GLU A 201 -10.49 0.57 -24.96
C GLU A 201 -9.73 1.88 -24.81
N VAL A 202 -9.17 2.13 -23.63
CA VAL A 202 -8.39 3.34 -23.34
C VAL A 202 -7.13 3.42 -24.20
N SER A 203 -6.39 2.32 -24.37
CA SER A 203 -5.19 2.30 -25.21
C SER A 203 -5.48 2.65 -26.67
N LEU A 204 -6.63 2.23 -27.22
CA LEU A 204 -7.03 2.56 -28.59
C LEU A 204 -7.34 4.04 -28.77
N GLU A 205 -8.00 4.65 -27.78
CA GLU A 205 -8.30 6.10 -27.79
C GLU A 205 -7.06 6.98 -27.61
N VAL A 206 -6.01 6.46 -26.97
CA VAL A 206 -4.75 7.19 -26.76
C VAL A 206 -3.90 7.28 -28.04
N ILE A 207 -4.12 6.38 -29.01
CA ILE A 207 -3.38 6.30 -30.28
C ILE A 207 -4.01 7.20 -31.37
N GLN A 208 -5.27 7.60 -31.18
CA GLN A 208 -5.99 8.55 -32.04
C GLN A 208 -5.76 10.00 -31.58
#